data_AF-A0A967C3L6-F1
#
_entry.id   AF-A0A967C3L6-F1
#
_cell.length_a   1.000
_cell.length_b   1.000
_cell.length_c   1.000
_cell.angle_alpha   90.00
_cell.angle_beta   90.00
_cell.angle_gamma   90.00
#
_symmetry.space_group_name_H-M   'P 1'
#
loop_
_entity.id
_entity.type
_entity.pdbx_description
1 polymer ?
#
loop_
_entity_poly.entity_id
_entity_poly.type
_entity_poly.pdbx_seq_one_letter_code
_entity_poly.pdbx_strand_id
1 'polypeptide(L)'
;MRKRFFPIALVISALVFAKPGHAGMLQDSWDRTVSAVGAATGIILSPFQAAAEWTMNFLRSEERALAAEMNRFVTTLRQDLNRFETLAGRAGFTLSNVSIKPGIIPEVELAFEPAEEITPAAEATLRQELAQLSGAMGALERAVILLLLDVDERVEAIRPNGFRVGEVAFALVAIFPEITINFVRAETTAR
;
A
#
# COMPACT_ATOMS: atom_id res chain seq x y z
N MET A 1 -13.05 33.21 -7.77
CA MET A 1 -13.86 32.28 -6.96
C MET A 1 -13.21 30.89 -7.02
N ARG A 2 -12.50 30.47 -5.97
CA ARG A 2 -11.90 29.12 -5.88
C ARG A 2 -12.97 28.15 -5.36
N LYS A 3 -13.45 27.24 -6.21
CA LYS A 3 -14.34 26.14 -5.78
C LYS A 3 -13.50 25.19 -4.91
N ARG A 4 -13.86 25.08 -3.63
CA ARG A 4 -13.34 24.03 -2.74
C ARG A 4 -13.84 22.68 -3.29
N PHE A 5 -12.95 21.95 -3.95
CA PHE A 5 -13.16 20.53 -4.23
C PHE A 5 -13.02 19.80 -2.90
N PHE A 6 -14.08 19.13 -2.46
CA PHE A 6 -14.02 18.15 -1.39
C PHE A 6 -13.74 16.79 -2.06
N PRO A 7 -12.52 16.24 -2.02
CA PRO A 7 -12.33 14.84 -2.36
C PRO A 7 -13.11 14.00 -1.35
N ILE A 8 -13.88 13.02 -1.84
CA ILE A 8 -14.43 11.96 -0.99
C ILE A 8 -13.24 11.07 -0.65
N ALA A 9 -12.60 11.34 0.49
CA ALA A 9 -11.52 10.52 1.03
C ALA A 9 -12.14 9.34 1.78
N LEU A 10 -11.94 8.13 1.28
CA LEU A 10 -12.26 6.92 2.02
C LEU A 10 -11.02 6.51 2.82
N VAL A 11 -11.04 6.78 4.13
CA VAL A 11 -10.00 6.35 5.07
C VAL A 11 -10.35 4.95 5.57
N ILE A 12 -9.55 3.95 5.20
CA ILE A 12 -9.66 2.59 5.73
C ILE A 12 -8.63 2.44 6.85
N SER A 13 -9.07 2.71 8.09
CA SER A 13 -8.25 2.54 9.29
C SER A 13 -8.53 1.19 9.96
N ALA A 14 -7.49 0.39 10.13
CA ALA A 14 -7.50 -0.84 10.93
C ALA A 14 -6.77 -0.58 12.25
N LEU A 15 -7.50 -0.23 13.31
CA LEU A 15 -6.90 0.11 14.60
C LEU A 15 -6.74 -1.13 15.49
N VAL A 16 -5.49 -1.44 15.90
CA VAL A 16 -5.21 -2.39 16.99
C VAL A 16 -4.09 -1.86 17.88
N PHE A 17 -4.35 -1.81 19.18
CA PHE A 17 -3.32 -1.59 20.17
C PHE A 17 -2.69 -2.94 20.56
N ALA A 18 -1.42 -3.16 20.25
CA ALA A 18 -0.69 -4.35 20.70
C ALA A 18 0.54 -3.95 21.53
N LYS A 19 0.63 -4.53 22.74
CA LYS A 19 1.85 -4.56 23.58
C LYS A 19 2.72 -5.76 23.18
N PRO A 20 4.05 -5.68 23.40
CA PRO A 20 4.99 -6.71 22.96
C PRO A 20 4.65 -8.07 23.58
N GLY A 21 4.43 -9.09 22.74
CA GLY A 21 4.19 -10.49 23.18
C GLY A 21 3.01 -11.26 22.56
N HIS A 22 2.26 -10.73 21.58
CA HIS A 22 0.96 -11.31 21.19
C HIS A 22 0.79 -11.56 19.68
N ALA A 23 1.63 -12.41 19.08
CA ALA A 23 1.46 -12.82 17.68
C ALA A 23 0.07 -13.41 17.37
N GLY A 24 -0.55 -14.10 18.34
CA GLY A 24 -1.92 -14.62 18.23
C GLY A 24 -3.01 -13.53 18.24
N MET A 25 -2.84 -12.45 19.02
CA MET A 25 -3.79 -11.33 18.99
C MET A 25 -3.69 -10.50 17.72
N LEU A 26 -2.51 -10.45 17.11
CA LEU A 26 -2.31 -9.77 15.83
C LEU A 26 -3.10 -10.46 14.72
N GLN A 27 -3.01 -11.79 14.64
CA GLN A 27 -3.78 -12.59 13.68
C GLN A 27 -5.29 -12.47 13.95
N ASP A 28 -5.73 -12.69 15.19
CA ASP A 28 -7.16 -12.58 15.55
C ASP A 28 -7.74 -11.19 15.31
N SER A 29 -6.93 -10.14 15.46
CA SER A 29 -7.35 -8.76 15.23
C SER A 29 -7.30 -8.38 13.76
N TRP A 30 -6.33 -8.91 13.01
CA TRP A 30 -6.28 -8.81 11.56
C TRP A 30 -7.49 -9.48 10.92
N ASP A 31 -7.76 -10.73 11.31
CA ASP A 31 -8.90 -11.53 10.85
C ASP A 31 -10.23 -10.88 11.25
N ARG A 32 -10.33 -10.30 12.47
CA ARG A 32 -11.50 -9.51 12.88
C ARG A 32 -11.65 -8.21 12.09
N THR A 33 -10.56 -7.53 11.75
CA THR A 33 -10.62 -6.30 10.95
C THR A 33 -11.03 -6.61 9.50
N VAL A 34 -10.47 -7.66 8.90
CA VAL A 34 -10.84 -8.16 7.57
C VAL A 34 -12.25 -8.77 7.55
N SER A 35 -12.73 -9.30 8.69
CA SER A 35 -14.11 -9.77 8.84
C SER A 35 -15.12 -8.62 9.03
N ALA A 36 -14.72 -7.54 9.70
CA ALA A 36 -15.59 -6.38 9.97
C ALA A 36 -15.66 -5.41 8.78
N VAL A 37 -14.63 -5.39 7.95
CA VAL A 37 -14.51 -4.58 6.74
C VAL A 37 -14.40 -5.56 5.57
N GLY A 38 -15.50 -5.76 4.85
CA GLY A 38 -15.74 -6.94 4.00
C GLY A 38 -14.81 -7.13 2.79
N ALA A 39 -15.12 -8.18 2.00
CA ALA A 39 -14.33 -8.71 0.87
C ALA A 39 -13.54 -7.71 0.00
N ALA A 40 -14.06 -6.49 -0.22
CA ALA A 40 -13.37 -5.43 -0.95
C ALA A 40 -12.07 -4.94 -0.27
N THR A 41 -12.03 -4.79 1.05
CA THR A 41 -10.81 -4.36 1.76
C THR A 41 -9.82 -5.49 1.95
N GLY A 42 -10.28 -6.74 2.07
CA GLY A 42 -9.40 -7.91 2.04
C GLY A 42 -8.66 -8.03 0.71
N ILE A 43 -9.35 -7.73 -0.40
CA ILE A 43 -8.73 -7.65 -1.72
C ILE A 43 -7.71 -6.49 -1.74
N ILE A 44 -8.06 -5.25 -1.40
CA ILE A 44 -7.09 -4.12 -1.44
C ILE A 44 -5.85 -4.40 -0.58
N LEU A 45 -6.02 -5.00 0.59
CA LEU A 45 -4.94 -5.30 1.51
C LEU A 45 -4.17 -6.59 1.15
N SER A 46 -4.60 -7.39 0.18
CA SER A 46 -4.04 -8.72 -0.06
C SER A 46 -2.53 -8.74 -0.35
N PRO A 47 -1.93 -7.75 -1.04
CA PRO A 47 -0.47 -7.68 -1.19
C PRO A 47 0.24 -7.51 0.16
N PHE A 48 -0.37 -6.73 1.07
CA PHE A 48 0.09 -6.60 2.45
C PHE A 48 -0.27 -7.81 3.29
N GLN A 49 -1.34 -8.55 2.99
CA GLN A 49 -1.61 -9.84 3.63
C GLN A 49 -0.57 -10.86 3.23
N ALA A 50 -0.15 -10.93 1.97
CA ALA A 50 0.91 -11.83 1.53
C ALA A 50 2.27 -11.43 2.14
N ALA A 51 2.57 -10.12 2.18
CA ALA A 51 3.73 -9.61 2.89
C ALA A 51 3.62 -9.88 4.39
N ALA A 52 2.45 -9.69 5.00
CA ALA A 52 2.19 -9.92 6.41
C ALA A 52 2.12 -11.40 6.74
N GLU A 53 1.68 -12.32 5.91
CA GLU A 53 1.72 -13.77 6.14
C GLU A 53 3.15 -14.27 6.08
N TRP A 54 3.95 -13.74 5.14
CA TRP A 54 5.40 -13.92 5.14
C TRP A 54 6.01 -13.33 6.42
N THR A 55 5.67 -12.09 6.77
CA THR A 55 6.13 -11.42 7.99
C THR A 55 5.58 -12.10 9.23
N MET A 56 4.41 -12.75 9.24
CA MET A 56 3.72 -13.35 10.38
C MET A 56 4.19 -14.78 10.63
N ASN A 57 4.45 -15.54 9.57
CA ASN A 57 5.23 -16.79 9.66
C ASN A 57 6.63 -16.52 10.24
N PHE A 58 7.16 -15.30 10.07
CA PHE A 58 8.39 -14.82 10.68
C PHE A 58 8.16 -14.09 12.05
N LEU A 59 7.00 -13.47 12.32
CA LEU A 59 6.66 -12.81 13.60
C LEU A 59 6.27 -13.81 14.69
N ARG A 60 5.90 -15.04 14.31
CA ARG A 60 5.88 -16.16 15.26
C ARG A 60 7.25 -16.39 15.90
N SER A 61 8.35 -15.83 15.35
CA SER A 61 9.65 -15.80 16.02
C SER A 61 10.02 -14.48 16.70
N GLU A 62 9.98 -13.27 16.11
CA GLU A 62 10.38 -12.04 16.85
C GLU A 62 9.77 -10.71 16.32
N GLU A 63 9.26 -9.83 17.19
CA GLU A 63 8.85 -8.43 16.89
C GLU A 63 9.94 -7.59 16.20
N ARG A 64 11.21 -7.98 16.39
CA ARG A 64 12.38 -7.41 15.72
C ARG A 64 12.34 -7.57 14.20
N ALA A 65 11.67 -8.59 13.69
CA ALA A 65 11.49 -8.86 12.28
C ALA A 65 10.82 -7.71 11.52
N LEU A 66 9.68 -7.27 12.05
CA LEU A 66 8.89 -6.21 11.44
C LEU A 66 9.61 -4.87 11.59
N ALA A 67 10.21 -4.61 12.74
CA ALA A 67 11.05 -3.42 12.92
C ALA A 67 12.23 -3.41 11.94
N ALA A 68 12.87 -4.55 11.67
CA ALA A 68 13.95 -4.66 10.70
C ALA A 68 13.46 -4.42 9.27
N GLU A 69 12.28 -4.96 8.91
CA GLU A 69 11.68 -4.74 7.59
C GLU A 69 11.25 -3.28 7.40
N MET A 70 10.70 -2.67 8.44
CA MET A 70 10.37 -1.24 8.44
C MET A 70 11.60 -0.36 8.28
N ASN A 71 12.65 -0.66 9.02
CA ASN A 71 13.92 0.05 8.90
C ASN A 71 14.56 -0.17 7.53
N ARG A 72 14.45 -1.37 6.95
CA ARG A 72 14.90 -1.64 5.58
C ARG A 72 14.13 -0.80 4.57
N PHE A 73 12.80 -0.74 4.69
CA PHE A 73 11.98 0.05 3.79
C PHE A 73 12.30 1.55 3.90
N VAL A 74 12.42 2.08 5.12
CA VAL A 74 12.87 3.47 5.35
C VAL A 74 14.28 3.68 4.79
N THR A 75 15.17 2.70 4.88
CA THR A 75 16.51 2.78 4.28
C THR A 75 16.44 2.85 2.76
N THR A 76 15.59 2.04 2.11
CA THR A 76 15.31 2.15 0.67
C THR A 76 14.83 3.55 0.32
N LEU A 77 13.81 4.06 1.02
CA LEU A 77 13.26 5.40 0.75
C LEU A 77 14.29 6.52 0.97
N ARG A 78 15.30 6.31 1.81
CA ARG A 78 16.36 7.30 2.07
C ARG A 78 17.54 7.20 1.13
N GLN A 79 17.94 5.99 0.74
CA GLN A 79 19.20 5.74 0.02
C GLN A 79 19.00 5.42 -1.45
N ASP A 80 17.82 4.92 -1.82
CA ASP A 80 17.53 4.38 -3.14
C ASP A 80 16.09 4.74 -3.59
N LEU A 81 15.67 5.97 -3.27
CA LEU A 81 14.34 6.48 -3.60
C LEU A 81 14.09 6.42 -5.11
N ASN A 82 15.09 6.77 -5.92
CA ASN A 82 14.97 6.76 -7.38
C ASN A 82 14.62 5.37 -7.93
N ARG A 83 15.18 4.29 -7.35
CA ARG A 83 14.80 2.92 -7.74
C ARG A 83 13.35 2.64 -7.38
N PHE A 84 12.93 3.04 -6.19
CA PHE A 84 11.55 2.88 -5.75
C PHE A 84 10.55 3.67 -6.63
N GLU A 85 10.86 4.94 -6.93
CA GLU A 85 10.09 5.78 -7.85
C GLU A 85 10.06 5.20 -9.25
N THR A 86 11.15 4.62 -9.74
CA THR A 86 11.19 3.94 -11.05
C THR A 86 10.24 2.74 -11.06
N LEU A 87 10.20 1.95 -9.98
CA LEU A 87 9.28 0.83 -9.87
C LEU A 87 7.82 1.29 -9.79
N ALA A 88 7.53 2.35 -9.04
CA ALA A 88 6.20 2.95 -8.98
C ALA A 88 5.77 3.52 -10.35
N GLY A 89 6.69 4.19 -11.06
CA GLY A 89 6.46 4.71 -12.40
C GLY A 89 6.17 3.61 -13.41
N ARG A 90 6.91 2.50 -13.32
CA ARG A 90 6.63 1.30 -14.13
C ARG A 90 5.29 0.65 -13.77
N ALA A 91 4.79 0.84 -12.55
CA ALA A 91 3.45 0.44 -12.14
C ALA A 91 2.36 1.46 -12.56
N GLY A 92 2.72 2.55 -13.25
CA GLY A 92 1.79 3.57 -13.73
C GLY A 92 1.59 4.77 -12.79
N PHE A 93 2.44 4.93 -11.77
CA PHE A 93 2.25 5.94 -10.72
C PHE A 93 3.46 6.85 -10.52
N THR A 94 3.21 8.13 -10.27
CA THR A 94 4.23 9.06 -9.76
C THR A 94 4.10 9.18 -8.25
N LEU A 95 5.23 9.05 -7.54
CA LEU A 95 5.29 9.31 -6.10
C LEU A 95 5.24 10.84 -5.88
N SER A 96 4.15 11.33 -5.30
CA SER A 96 3.90 12.76 -5.08
C SER A 96 4.30 13.23 -3.68
N ASN A 97 4.28 12.32 -2.70
CA ASN A 97 4.67 12.63 -1.33
C ASN A 97 5.40 11.46 -0.66
N VAL A 98 6.41 11.79 0.13
CA VAL A 98 7.10 10.89 1.06
C VAL A 98 7.22 11.60 2.40
N SER A 99 6.56 11.07 3.41
CA SER A 99 6.69 11.52 4.79
C SER A 99 7.17 10.35 5.64
N ILE A 100 8.26 10.58 6.37
CA ILE A 100 8.83 9.58 7.28
C ILE A 100 8.96 10.25 8.63
N LYS A 101 8.21 9.74 9.61
CA LYS A 101 8.29 10.20 10.98
C LYS A 101 9.15 9.22 11.79
N PRO A 102 10.29 9.67 12.33
CA PRO A 102 11.18 8.80 13.07
C PRO A 102 10.54 8.34 14.39
N GLY A 103 10.83 7.11 14.79
CA GLY A 103 10.33 6.49 16.00
C GLY A 103 11.00 5.13 16.25
N ILE A 104 10.61 4.43 17.32
CA ILE A 104 11.06 3.05 17.57
C ILE A 104 10.62 2.14 16.42
N ILE A 105 9.37 2.33 15.96
CA ILE A 105 8.88 1.87 14.67
C ILE A 105 8.61 3.15 13.87
N PRO A 106 9.28 3.38 12.74
CA PRO A 106 9.07 4.57 11.94
C PRO A 106 7.67 4.54 11.32
N GLU A 107 6.99 5.68 11.31
CA GLU A 107 5.76 5.85 10.52
C GLU A 107 6.16 6.32 9.12
N VAL A 108 5.56 5.72 8.10
CA VAL A 108 5.85 6.01 6.69
C VAL A 108 4.53 6.33 6.00
N GLU A 109 4.45 7.50 5.36
CA GLU A 109 3.33 7.89 4.52
C GLU A 109 3.85 8.17 3.10
N LEU A 110 3.20 7.57 2.11
CA LEU A 110 3.49 7.72 0.70
C LEU A 110 2.21 8.11 -0.02
N ALA A 111 2.28 9.04 -0.96
CA ALA A 111 1.16 9.34 -1.85
C ALA A 111 1.58 9.14 -3.29
N PHE A 112 0.70 8.51 -4.08
CA PHE A 112 0.92 8.17 -5.47
C PHE A 112 -0.20 8.72 -6.32
N GLU A 113 0.15 9.34 -7.44
CA GLU A 113 -0.79 9.83 -8.44
C GLU A 113 -0.67 8.98 -9.72
N PRO A 114 -1.79 8.56 -10.33
CA PRO A 114 -1.75 7.89 -11.63
C PRO A 114 -1.08 8.78 -12.68
N ALA A 115 -0.12 8.21 -13.41
CA ALA A 115 0.66 8.92 -14.42
C ALA A 115 0.36 8.41 -15.83
N GLU A 116 0.57 7.11 -16.07
CA GLU A 116 0.34 6.46 -17.36
C GLU A 116 -0.28 5.09 -17.17
N GLU A 117 -1.15 4.69 -18.11
CA GLU A 117 -1.74 3.35 -18.11
C GLU A 117 -0.68 2.32 -18.51
N ILE A 118 -0.52 1.29 -17.69
CA ILE A 118 0.44 0.22 -17.92
C ILE A 118 -0.10 -0.78 -18.94
N THR A 119 0.74 -1.22 -19.87
CA THR A 119 0.35 -2.30 -20.79
C THR A 119 0.37 -3.66 -20.07
N PRO A 120 -0.50 -4.63 -20.44
CA PRO A 120 -0.50 -5.95 -19.81
C PRO A 120 0.84 -6.69 -19.90
N ALA A 121 1.59 -6.47 -20.99
CA ALA A 121 2.92 -7.05 -21.15
C ALA A 121 3.94 -6.44 -20.18
N ALA A 122 3.95 -5.10 -20.04
CA ALA A 122 4.84 -4.41 -19.11
C ALA A 122 4.51 -4.78 -17.65
N GLU A 123 3.23 -4.91 -17.32
CA GLU A 123 2.77 -5.38 -16.03
C GLU A 123 3.28 -6.80 -15.72
N ALA A 124 3.08 -7.74 -16.64
CA ALA A 124 3.54 -9.12 -16.47
C ALA A 124 5.06 -9.20 -16.27
N THR A 125 5.83 -8.40 -17.04
CA THR A 125 7.28 -8.29 -16.86
C THR A 125 7.64 -7.75 -15.48
N LEU A 126 7.00 -6.66 -15.03
CA LEU A 126 7.26 -6.09 -13.70
C LEU A 126 6.94 -7.10 -12.59
N ARG A 127 5.81 -7.82 -12.68
CA ARG A 127 5.45 -8.86 -11.70
C ARG A 127 6.48 -10.00 -11.67
N GLN A 128 6.97 -10.43 -12.83
CA GLN A 128 8.02 -11.44 -12.92
C GLN A 128 9.32 -10.96 -12.26
N GLU A 129 9.72 -9.72 -12.50
CA GLU A 129 10.91 -9.13 -11.86
C GLU A 129 10.74 -9.01 -10.35
N LEU A 130 9.59 -8.53 -9.86
CA LEU A 130 9.29 -8.45 -8.43
C LEU A 130 9.30 -9.82 -7.75
N ALA A 131 8.89 -10.87 -8.45
CA ALA A 131 8.98 -12.24 -7.97
C ALA A 131 10.43 -12.74 -7.90
N GLN A 132 11.27 -12.39 -8.89
CA GLN A 132 12.69 -12.76 -8.92
C GLN A 132 13.54 -11.99 -7.89
N LEU A 133 13.15 -10.75 -7.57
CA LEU A 133 13.79 -9.92 -6.55
C LEU A 133 13.41 -10.32 -5.11
N SER A 134 12.64 -11.39 -4.95
CA SER A 134 12.32 -12.03 -3.66
C SER A 134 13.59 -12.25 -2.83
N GLY A 135 13.79 -11.43 -1.79
CA GLY A 135 14.93 -11.51 -0.86
C GLY A 135 15.98 -10.39 -1.01
N ALA A 136 16.10 -9.79 -2.21
CA ALA A 136 16.91 -8.59 -2.43
C ALA A 136 16.09 -7.30 -2.21
N MET A 137 14.79 -7.36 -2.52
CA MET A 137 13.80 -6.32 -2.21
C MET A 137 13.13 -6.62 -0.87
N GLY A 138 12.85 -5.57 -0.09
CA GLY A 138 12.02 -5.67 1.10
C GLY A 138 10.60 -6.15 0.76
N ALA A 139 10.00 -6.97 1.62
CA ALA A 139 8.62 -7.41 1.49
C ALA A 139 7.64 -6.23 1.47
N LEU A 140 7.88 -5.18 2.28
CA LEU A 140 7.03 -3.99 2.30
C LEU A 140 7.11 -3.19 1.00
N GLU A 141 8.32 -2.99 0.49
CA GLU A 141 8.53 -2.31 -0.79
C GLU A 141 7.78 -3.02 -1.92
N ARG A 142 7.93 -4.35 -2.00
CA ARG A 142 7.23 -5.16 -2.99
C ARG A 142 5.72 -5.10 -2.82
N ALA A 143 5.22 -5.12 -1.58
CA ALA A 143 3.78 -5.03 -1.31
C ALA A 143 3.17 -3.72 -1.81
N VAL A 144 3.89 -2.60 -1.63
CA VAL A 144 3.45 -1.30 -2.15
C VAL A 144 3.38 -1.32 -3.68
N ILE A 145 4.40 -1.84 -4.38
CA ILE A 145 4.36 -1.89 -5.86
C ILE A 145 3.24 -2.82 -6.37
N LEU A 146 3.03 -3.97 -5.73
CA LEU A 146 1.94 -4.88 -6.09
C LEU A 146 0.56 -4.27 -5.83
N LEU A 147 0.40 -3.52 -4.71
CA LEU A 147 -0.83 -2.76 -4.47
C LEU A 147 -1.11 -1.82 -5.63
N LEU A 148 -0.12 -1.04 -6.06
CA LEU A 148 -0.30 -0.07 -7.15
C LEU A 148 -0.70 -0.76 -8.46
N LEU A 149 -0.07 -1.88 -8.80
CA LEU A 149 -0.42 -2.66 -9.99
C LEU A 149 -1.86 -3.17 -9.99
N ASP A 150 -2.36 -3.54 -8.82
CA ASP A 150 -3.69 -4.10 -8.71
C ASP A 150 -4.77 -3.05 -8.38
N VAL A 151 -4.39 -1.80 -8.06
CA VAL A 151 -5.30 -0.87 -7.38
C VAL A 151 -6.56 -0.62 -8.19
N ASP A 152 -6.45 -0.50 -9.51
CA ASP A 152 -7.59 -0.19 -10.37
C ASP A 152 -8.64 -1.30 -10.36
N GLU A 153 -8.20 -2.57 -10.46
CA GLU A 153 -9.05 -3.76 -10.36
C GLU A 153 -9.64 -3.89 -8.94
N ARG A 154 -8.80 -3.71 -7.92
CA ARG A 154 -9.19 -3.94 -6.51
C ARG A 154 -10.18 -2.91 -5.98
N VAL A 155 -10.18 -1.69 -6.50
CA VAL A 155 -11.11 -0.63 -6.07
C VAL A 155 -12.38 -0.55 -6.91
N GLU A 156 -12.52 -1.37 -7.96
CA GLU A 156 -13.68 -1.33 -8.87
C GLU A 156 -15.01 -1.47 -8.12
N ALA A 157 -15.07 -2.39 -7.13
CA ALA A 157 -16.27 -2.63 -6.34
C ALA A 157 -16.71 -1.43 -5.46
N ILE A 158 -15.79 -0.51 -5.16
CA ILE A 158 -16.04 0.66 -4.30
C ILE A 158 -15.97 1.99 -5.06
N ARG A 159 -15.61 1.95 -6.35
CA ARG A 159 -15.41 3.13 -7.19
C ARG A 159 -16.77 3.76 -7.52
N PRO A 160 -16.97 5.05 -7.23
CA PRO A 160 -18.19 5.74 -7.64
C PRO A 160 -18.30 5.84 -9.17
N ASN A 161 -19.53 5.72 -9.70
CA ASN A 161 -19.78 5.84 -11.13
C ASN A 161 -19.31 7.19 -11.71
N GLY A 162 -18.54 7.14 -12.79
CA GLY A 162 -17.98 8.34 -13.43
C GLY A 162 -16.79 8.95 -12.69
N PHE A 163 -16.15 8.20 -11.79
CA PHE A 163 -14.90 8.57 -11.14
C PHE A 163 -13.78 7.61 -11.53
N ARG A 164 -12.54 8.10 -11.46
CA ARG A 164 -11.29 7.33 -11.58
C ARG A 164 -10.46 7.50 -10.32
N VAL A 165 -9.46 6.64 -10.12
CA VAL A 165 -8.45 6.86 -9.09
C VAL A 165 -7.71 8.17 -9.39
N GLY A 166 -7.56 9.03 -8.39
CA GLY A 166 -6.82 10.28 -8.48
C GLY A 166 -5.57 10.28 -7.63
N GLU A 167 -5.62 9.63 -6.46
CA GLU A 167 -4.47 9.46 -5.60
C GLU A 167 -4.64 8.17 -4.76
N VAL A 168 -3.54 7.47 -4.55
CA VAL A 168 -3.40 6.34 -3.63
C VAL A 168 -2.45 6.78 -2.53
N ALA A 169 -2.98 6.99 -1.34
CA ALA A 169 -2.18 7.28 -0.15
C ALA A 169 -2.03 6.01 0.69
N PHE A 170 -0.79 5.71 1.04
CA PHE A 170 -0.40 4.60 1.88
C PHE A 170 0.22 5.17 3.15
N ALA A 171 -0.29 4.78 4.31
CA ALA A 171 0.31 5.09 5.59
C ALA A 171 0.57 3.79 6.34
N LEU A 172 1.81 3.59 6.78
CA LEU A 172 2.16 2.48 7.67
C LEU A 172 2.34 3.05 9.07
N VAL A 173 1.29 2.92 9.88
CA VAL A 173 1.26 3.39 11.26
C VAL A 173 1.38 2.16 12.16
N ALA A 174 2.54 2.05 12.82
CA ALA A 174 2.95 0.86 13.57
C ALA A 174 2.96 -0.41 12.70
N ILE A 175 1.98 -1.30 12.88
CA ILE A 175 1.92 -2.63 12.24
C ILE A 175 0.75 -2.75 11.27
N PHE A 176 -0.03 -1.68 11.07
CA PHE A 176 -1.20 -1.65 10.22
C PHE A 176 -0.97 -0.73 9.02
N PRO A 177 -1.04 -1.26 7.79
CA PRO A 177 -1.13 -0.42 6.62
C PRO A 177 -2.54 0.17 6.55
N GLU A 178 -2.61 1.49 6.51
CA GLU A 178 -3.79 2.25 6.13
C GLU A 178 -3.65 2.65 4.67
N ILE A 179 -4.71 2.41 3.90
CA ILE A 179 -4.76 2.76 2.48
C ILE A 179 -5.95 3.68 2.27
N THR A 180 -5.67 4.86 1.75
CA THR A 180 -6.67 5.84 1.36
C THR A 180 -6.66 5.96 -0.16
N ILE A 181 -7.82 5.73 -0.78
CA ILE A 181 -8.01 5.90 -2.22
C ILE A 181 -8.88 7.12 -2.44
N ASN A 182 -8.32 8.12 -3.10
CA ASN A 182 -9.03 9.33 -3.48
C ASN A 182 -9.52 9.21 -4.91
N PHE A 183 -10.84 9.33 -5.08
CA PHE A 183 -11.48 9.29 -6.40
C PHE A 183 -11.69 10.70 -6.94
N VAL A 184 -11.36 10.91 -8.21
CA VAL A 184 -11.60 12.16 -8.94
C VAL A 184 -12.58 11.91 -10.08
N ARG A 185 -13.39 12.91 -10.41
CA ARG A 185 -14.35 12.80 -11.50
C ARG A 185 -13.60 12.51 -12.81
N ALA A 186 -13.99 11.45 -13.51
CA ALA A 186 -13.50 11.20 -14.85
C ALA A 186 -14.03 12.33 -15.74
N GLU A 187 -13.13 13.07 -16.39
CA GLU A 187 -13.56 14.09 -17.34
C GLU A 187 -14.39 13.42 -18.43
N THR A 188 -15.65 13.82 -18.53
CA THR A 188 -16.50 13.38 -19.62
C THR A 188 -16.00 14.11 -20.85
N THR A 189 -15.22 13.45 -21.70
CA THR A 189 -14.93 13.96 -23.03
C THR A 189 -16.27 14.00 -23.77
N ALA A 190 -16.94 15.15 -23.72
CA ALA A 190 -18.09 15.41 -24.55
C ALA A 190 -17.63 15.26 -26.01
N ARG A 191 -18.12 14.21 -26.67
CA ARG A 191 -18.10 14.08 -28.13
C ARG A 191 -19.53 13.95 -28.60
#